data_AF-A0AAP6MM94-F1
#
_entry.id   AF-A0AAP6MM94-F1
#
_cell.length_a   1.000
_cell.length_b   1.000
_cell.length_c   1.000
_cell.angle_alpha   90.00
_cell.angle_beta   90.00
_cell.angle_gamma   90.00
#
_symmetry.space_group_name_H-M   'P 1'
#
loop_
_entity.id
_entity.type
_entity.pdbx_description
1 polymer ?
#
loop_
_entity_poly.entity_id
_entity_poly.type
_entity_poly.pdbx_seq_one_letter_code
_entity_poly.pdbx_strand_id
1 'polypeptide(L)'
;MSDASSSQPLSRHNISQRIADELKVGRSQVDAAVGLLDDGATVPFIARYRKEATGSLDDSQLRELEQRLGYLRELEDRRESILEAIEEQDKLTPELRQALLTADNKTRLEDLYLPYKKKR
;
A
#
# COMPACT_ATOMS: atom_id res chain seq x y z
N MET A 1 24.33 -19.84 8.70
CA MET A 1 23.78 -19.65 7.34
C MET A 1 22.33 -19.25 7.54
N SER A 2 22.11 -17.95 7.67
CA SER A 2 20.81 -17.37 8.02
C SER A 2 20.07 -17.10 6.72
N ASP A 3 18.88 -17.68 6.64
CA ASP A 3 18.05 -17.76 5.45
C ASP A 3 17.77 -16.39 4.85
N ALA A 4 17.72 -16.37 3.53
CA ALA A 4 17.58 -15.19 2.72
C ALA A 4 16.32 -14.41 3.11
N SER A 5 16.51 -13.09 3.33
CA SER A 5 15.44 -12.09 3.34
C SER A 5 14.53 -12.33 2.14
N SER A 6 13.39 -12.97 2.42
CA SER A 6 12.37 -13.29 1.44
C SER A 6 11.66 -11.99 1.12
N SER A 7 12.08 -11.34 0.04
CA SER A 7 11.40 -10.20 -0.58
C SER A 7 10.04 -10.68 -1.10
N GLN A 8 9.04 -10.75 -0.22
CA GLN A 8 7.68 -11.02 -0.64
C GLN A 8 7.18 -9.88 -1.53
N PRO A 9 6.48 -10.20 -2.63
CA PRO A 9 5.93 -9.17 -3.50
C PRO A 9 4.92 -8.31 -2.71
N LEU A 10 4.97 -7.00 -2.92
CA LEU A 10 4.00 -6.04 -2.42
C LEU A 10 2.65 -6.29 -3.13
N SER A 11 1.91 -7.30 -2.65
CA SER A 11 0.48 -7.40 -2.91
C SER A 11 -0.25 -6.48 -1.95
N ARG A 12 -1.49 -6.06 -2.27
CA ARG A 12 -2.43 -5.33 -1.37
C ARG A 12 -2.38 -5.80 0.10
N HIS A 13 -2.08 -7.07 0.33
CA HIS A 13 -1.87 -7.69 1.65
C HIS A 13 -0.76 -7.06 2.52
N ASN A 14 0.13 -6.22 1.97
CA ASN A 14 1.23 -5.60 2.71
C ASN A 14 0.96 -4.15 3.17
N ILE A 15 -0.14 -3.51 2.71
CA ILE A 15 -0.44 -2.11 3.07
C ILE A 15 -0.61 -1.98 4.59
N SER A 16 -1.44 -2.84 5.21
CA SER A 16 -1.67 -2.77 6.66
C SER A 16 -0.40 -2.99 7.47
N GLN A 17 0.48 -3.91 7.04
CA GLN A 17 1.74 -4.18 7.74
C GLN A 17 2.68 -2.98 7.64
N ARG A 18 2.83 -2.40 6.45
CA ARG A 18 3.65 -1.20 6.25
C ARG A 18 3.18 -0.04 7.11
N ILE A 19 1.87 0.22 7.16
CA ILE A 19 1.32 1.28 8.02
C ILE A 19 1.55 0.95 9.50
N ALA A 20 1.38 -0.32 9.90
CA ALA A 20 1.63 -0.75 11.28
C ALA A 20 3.08 -0.47 11.70
N ASP A 21 4.05 -0.76 10.83
CA ASP A 21 5.47 -0.48 11.06
C ASP A 21 5.77 1.02 11.11
N GLU A 22 5.19 1.81 10.19
CA GLU A 22 5.33 3.27 10.13
C GLU A 22 4.79 3.95 11.40
N LEU A 23 3.61 3.51 11.88
CA LEU A 23 2.93 4.06 13.06
C LEU A 23 3.35 3.40 14.39
N LYS A 24 4.16 2.34 14.34
CA LYS A 24 4.57 1.52 15.49
C LYS A 24 3.39 0.98 16.30
N VAL A 25 2.38 0.46 15.60
CA VAL A 25 1.18 -0.16 16.19
C VAL A 25 1.02 -1.60 15.70
N GLY A 26 0.07 -2.36 16.26
CA GLY A 26 -0.23 -3.71 15.79
C GLY A 26 -0.93 -3.72 14.43
N ARG A 27 -0.56 -4.67 13.55
CA ARG A 27 -1.24 -4.89 12.27
C ARG A 27 -2.76 -5.08 12.42
N SER A 28 -3.20 -5.78 13.47
CA SER A 28 -4.62 -5.98 13.77
C SER A 28 -5.37 -4.67 14.06
N GLN A 29 -4.70 -3.69 14.69
CA GLN A 29 -5.27 -2.36 14.93
C GLN A 29 -5.47 -1.61 13.62
N VAL A 30 -4.49 -1.69 12.72
CA VAL A 30 -4.56 -1.11 11.38
C VAL A 30 -5.67 -1.77 10.58
N ASP A 31 -5.74 -3.10 10.53
CA ASP A 31 -6.79 -3.83 9.81
C ASP A 31 -8.20 -3.45 10.31
N ALA A 32 -8.38 -3.32 11.63
CA ALA A 32 -9.66 -2.90 12.19
C ALA A 32 -10.02 -1.46 11.80
N ALA A 33 -9.05 -0.53 11.85
CA ALA A 33 -9.27 0.85 11.42
C ALA A 33 -9.55 0.95 9.92
N VAL A 34 -8.83 0.21 9.08
CA VAL A 34 -9.05 0.13 7.63
C VAL A 34 -10.46 -0.37 7.33
N GLY A 35 -10.92 -1.45 7.98
CA GLY A 35 -12.27 -1.96 7.78
C GLY A 35 -13.35 -0.92 8.11
N LEU A 36 -13.17 -0.19 9.22
CA LEU A 36 -14.10 0.89 9.59
C LEU A 36 -14.10 2.04 8.56
N LEU A 37 -12.93 2.44 8.06
CA LEU A 37 -12.82 3.49 7.02
C LEU A 37 -13.45 3.02 5.70
N ASP A 38 -13.26 1.76 5.32
CA ASP A 38 -13.85 1.17 4.11
C ASP A 38 -15.39 1.08 4.21
N ASP A 39 -15.92 0.85 5.41
CA ASP A 39 -17.35 0.91 5.72
C ASP A 39 -17.90 2.35 5.80
N GLY A 40 -17.06 3.36 5.54
CA GLY A 40 -17.44 4.78 5.49
C GLY A 40 -17.44 5.50 6.85
N ALA A 41 -16.88 4.89 7.90
CA ALA A 41 -16.67 5.60 9.17
C ALA A 41 -15.62 6.70 8.99
N THR A 42 -15.80 7.82 9.68
CA THR A 42 -14.83 8.94 9.67
C THR A 42 -13.84 8.82 10.82
N VAL A 43 -12.64 9.39 10.69
CA VAL A 43 -11.65 9.42 11.79
C VAL A 43 -12.22 9.94 13.11
N PRO A 44 -12.94 11.10 13.17
CA PRO A 44 -13.53 11.56 14.43
C PRO A 44 -14.55 10.58 15.03
N PHE A 45 -15.28 9.85 14.17
CA PHE A 45 -16.22 8.83 14.62
C PHE A 45 -15.48 7.62 15.22
N ILE A 46 -14.44 7.12 14.54
CA ILE A 46 -13.64 5.98 15.00
C ILE A 46 -12.95 6.33 16.33
N ALA A 47 -12.29 7.49 16.38
CA ALA A 47 -11.57 7.98 17.56
C ALA A 47 -12.49 8.15 18.78
N ARG A 48 -13.78 8.43 18.58
CA ARG A 48 -14.74 8.65 19.68
C ARG A 48 -15.52 7.41 20.07
N TYR A 49 -15.93 6.58 19.11
CA TYR A 49 -16.92 5.52 19.30
C TYR A 49 -16.43 4.11 18.99
N ARG A 50 -15.22 3.95 18.43
CA ARG A 50 -14.65 2.64 18.06
C ARG A 50 -13.25 2.40 18.63
N LYS A 51 -12.92 3.06 19.74
CA LYS A 51 -11.61 2.93 20.40
C LYS A 51 -11.25 1.48 20.70
N GLU A 52 -12.16 0.69 21.27
CA GLU A 52 -11.86 -0.71 21.60
C GLU A 52 -11.62 -1.57 20.35
N ALA A 53 -12.36 -1.32 19.28
CA ALA A 53 -12.22 -2.06 18.03
C ALA A 53 -10.84 -1.86 17.38
N THR A 54 -10.26 -0.66 17.52
CA THR A 54 -8.93 -0.34 16.97
C THR A 54 -7.79 -0.54 17.98
N GLY A 55 -8.04 -1.08 19.17
CA GLY A 55 -7.01 -1.18 20.22
C GLY A 55 -6.56 0.18 20.75
N SER A 56 -7.46 1.16 20.78
CA SER A 56 -7.28 2.53 21.28
C SER A 56 -6.31 3.39 20.46
N LEU A 57 -6.33 3.28 19.12
CA LEU A 57 -5.68 4.28 18.26
C LEU A 57 -6.27 5.67 18.54
N ASP A 58 -5.39 6.67 18.72
CA ASP A 58 -5.82 8.05 18.93
C ASP A 58 -6.13 8.79 17.61
N ASP A 59 -6.66 10.01 17.72
CA ASP A 59 -7.06 10.82 16.55
C ASP A 59 -5.87 11.13 15.63
N SER A 60 -4.66 11.32 16.18
CA SER A 60 -3.46 11.59 15.39
C SER A 60 -3.06 10.35 14.59
N GLN A 61 -3.01 9.19 15.25
CA GLN A 61 -2.69 7.91 14.62
C GLN A 61 -3.70 7.55 13.54
N LEU A 62 -5.00 7.78 13.78
CA LEU A 62 -6.05 7.49 12.80
C LEU A 62 -5.99 8.40 11.57
N ARG A 63 -5.66 9.70 11.74
CA ARG A 63 -5.44 10.62 10.60
C ARG A 63 -4.25 10.21 9.77
N GLU A 64 -3.13 9.87 10.43
CA GLU A 64 -1.94 9.43 9.73
C GLU A 64 -2.19 8.11 8.99
N LEU A 65 -2.88 7.16 9.63
CA LEU A 65 -3.33 5.91 9.00
C LEU A 65 -4.16 6.17 7.75
N GLU A 66 -5.18 7.03 7.82
CA GLU A 66 -6.07 7.36 6.69
C GLU A 66 -5.27 7.94 5.51
N GLN A 67 -4.36 8.88 5.79
CA GLN A 67 -3.49 9.47 4.76
C GLN A 67 -2.57 8.44 4.12
N ARG A 68 -1.92 7.59 4.93
CA ARG A 68 -0.99 6.55 4.44
C ARG A 68 -1.73 5.48 3.66
N LEU A 69 -2.91 5.06 4.12
CA LEU A 69 -3.78 4.12 3.43
C LEU A 69 -4.14 4.61 2.03
N GLY A 70 -4.58 5.86 1.91
CA GLY A 70 -4.90 6.47 0.62
C GLY A 70 -3.69 6.49 -0.33
N TYR A 71 -2.55 7.00 0.14
CA TYR A 71 -1.33 7.04 -0.66
C TYR A 71 -0.88 5.66 -1.16
N LEU A 72 -0.90 4.66 -0.26
CA LEU A 72 -0.45 3.31 -0.58
C LEU A 72 -1.42 2.61 -1.55
N ARG A 73 -2.73 2.79 -1.40
CA ARG A 73 -3.71 2.28 -2.37
C ARG A 73 -3.47 2.87 -3.76
N GLU A 74 -3.31 4.19 -3.86
CA GLU A 74 -3.01 4.83 -5.14
C GLU A 74 -1.67 4.37 -5.75
N LEU A 75 -0.68 4.03 -4.93
CA LEU A 75 0.60 3.46 -5.38
C LEU A 75 0.38 2.05 -5.97
N GLU A 76 -0.35 1.19 -5.28
CA GLU A 76 -0.67 -0.17 -5.72
C GLU A 76 -1.50 -0.17 -7.00
N ASP A 77 -2.57 0.62 -7.05
CA ASP A 77 -3.46 0.74 -8.22
C ASP A 77 -2.65 1.21 -9.45
N ARG A 78 -1.74 2.16 -9.25
CA ARG A 78 -0.86 2.63 -10.31
C ARG A 78 0.13 1.57 -10.76
N ARG A 79 0.68 0.78 -9.83
CA ARG A 79 1.59 -0.33 -10.14
C ARG A 79 0.88 -1.38 -10.99
N GLU A 80 -0.33 -1.77 -10.61
CA GLU A 80 -1.15 -2.73 -11.36
C GLU A 80 -1.42 -2.24 -12.78
N SER A 81 -1.87 -0.99 -12.93
CA SER A 81 -2.08 -0.37 -14.24
C SER A 81 -0.83 -0.36 -15.13
N ILE A 82 0.36 -0.16 -14.54
CA ILE A 82 1.64 -0.18 -15.27
C ILE A 82 2.02 -1.60 -15.67
N LEU A 83 1.85 -2.57 -14.76
CA LEU A 83 2.12 -3.98 -15.05
C LEU A 83 1.27 -4.46 -16.22
N GLU A 84 -0.04 -4.21 -16.18
CA GLU A 84 -0.98 -4.54 -17.25
C GLU A 84 -0.57 -3.89 -18.57
N ALA A 85 -0.29 -2.57 -18.56
CA ALA A 85 0.08 -1.84 -19.77
C ALA A 85 1.39 -2.31 -20.44
N ILE A 86 2.32 -2.88 -19.66
CA ILE A 86 3.58 -3.45 -20.17
C ILE A 86 3.38 -4.90 -20.61
N GLU A 87 2.57 -5.66 -19.89
CA GLU A 87 2.19 -7.04 -20.23
C GLU A 87 1.43 -7.10 -21.56
N GLU A 88 0.49 -6.17 -21.80
CA GLU A 88 -0.20 -6.00 -23.10
C GLU A 88 0.74 -5.73 -24.29
N GLN A 89 1.99 -5.33 -24.03
CA GLN A 89 3.01 -5.12 -25.07
C GLN A 89 3.95 -6.31 -25.21
N ASP A 90 3.73 -7.41 -24.48
CA ASP A 90 4.62 -8.57 -24.36
C ASP A 90 6.05 -8.20 -23.93
N LYS A 91 6.19 -7.12 -23.15
CA LYS A 91 7.49 -6.56 -22.72
C LYS A 91 7.79 -6.75 -21.23
N LEU A 92 6.90 -7.39 -20.49
CA LEU A 92 7.05 -7.57 -19.05
C LEU A 92 8.04 -8.70 -18.74
N THR A 93 9.32 -8.38 -18.59
CA THR A 93 10.32 -9.36 -18.17
C THR A 93 10.20 -9.66 -16.66
N PRO A 94 10.68 -10.83 -16.19
CA PRO A 94 10.71 -11.14 -14.75
C PRO A 94 11.45 -10.08 -13.92
N GLU A 95 12.55 -9.54 -14.44
CA GLU A 95 13.36 -8.52 -13.75
C GLU A 95 12.60 -7.19 -13.64
N LEU A 96 11.92 -6.78 -14.72
CA LEU A 96 11.10 -5.56 -14.73
C LEU A 96 9.89 -5.71 -13.81
N ARG A 97 9.23 -6.88 -13.84
CA ARG A 97 8.14 -7.21 -12.92
C ARG A 97 8.59 -7.08 -11.48
N GLN A 98 9.74 -7.65 -11.13
CA GLN A 98 10.29 -7.54 -9.79
C GLN A 98 10.61 -6.08 -9.44
N ALA A 99 11.23 -5.31 -10.35
CA ALA A 99 11.54 -3.91 -10.12
C ALA A 99 10.28 -3.07 -9.83
N LEU A 100 9.20 -3.29 -10.58
CA LEU A 100 7.90 -2.65 -10.38
C LEU A 100 7.26 -3.04 -9.04
N LEU A 101 7.32 -4.33 -8.68
CA LEU A 101 6.81 -4.86 -7.41
C LEU A 101 7.57 -4.34 -6.19
N THR A 102 8.84 -3.99 -6.35
CA THR A 102 9.67 -3.42 -5.26
C THR A 102 9.72 -1.90 -5.27
N ALA A 103 9.08 -1.23 -6.23
CA ALA A 103 9.06 0.22 -6.29
C ALA A 103 8.30 0.78 -5.08
N ASP A 104 8.99 1.62 -4.30
CA ASP A 104 8.58 2.12 -3.00
C ASP A 104 7.74 3.41 -3.07
N ASN A 105 7.75 4.07 -4.22
CA ASN A 105 7.07 5.34 -4.48
C ASN A 105 6.60 5.48 -5.95
N LYS A 106 5.69 6.43 -6.18
CA LYS A 106 5.07 6.66 -7.50
C LYS A 106 6.07 7.13 -8.56
N THR A 107 7.05 7.97 -8.19
CA THR A 107 8.08 8.44 -9.13
C THR A 107 8.87 7.26 -9.69
N ARG A 108 9.29 6.32 -8.83
CA ARG A 108 10.02 5.13 -9.25
C ARG A 108 9.20 4.25 -10.21
N LEU A 109 7.89 4.13 -10.00
CA LEU A 109 7.01 3.45 -10.94
C LEU A 109 6.97 4.15 -12.29
N GLU A 110 6.83 5.48 -12.32
CA GLU A 110 6.80 6.23 -13.58
C GLU A 110 8.13 6.15 -14.34
N ASP A 111 9.26 6.20 -13.64
CA ASP A 111 10.58 6.06 -14.26
C ASP A 111 10.76 4.70 -14.93
N LEU A 112 10.31 3.62 -14.26
CA LEU A 112 10.31 2.26 -14.83
C LEU A 112 9.35 2.13 -16.00
N TYR A 113 8.21 2.83 -15.96
CA TYR A 113 7.18 2.79 -17.01
C TYR A 113 7.52 3.63 -18.24
N LEU A 114 8.33 4.69 -18.09
CA LEU A 114 8.60 5.69 -19.12
C LEU A 114 8.96 5.10 -20.51
N PRO A 115 9.80 4.05 -20.63
CA PRO A 115 10.16 3.47 -21.93
C PRO A 115 9.00 2.76 -22.66
N TYR A 116 7.94 2.39 -21.92
CA TYR A 116 6.81 1.60 -22.40
C TYR A 116 5.57 2.45 -22.67
N LYS A 117 5.60 3.74 -22.31
CA LYS A 117 4.47 4.65 -22.53
C LYS A 117 4.25 4.81 -24.03
N LYS A 118 3.06 4.40 -24.51
CA LYS A 118 2.66 4.59 -25.91
C LYS A 118 2.75 6.07 -26.26
N LYS A 119 3.57 6.41 -27.26
CA LYS A 119 3.56 7.75 -27.86
C LYS A 119 2.25 7.89 -28.64
N ARG A 120 1.55 9.00 -28.43
CA ARG A 120 0.43 9.39 -29.28
C ARG A 120 0.96 9.88 -30.62
#